data_AF-Q7V5X9-F1
#
_entry.id   AF-Q7V5X9-F1
#
_cell.length_a   1.000
_cell.length_b   1.000
_cell.length_c   1.000
_cell.angle_alpha   90.00
_cell.angle_beta   90.00
_cell.angle_gamma   90.00
#
_symmetry.space_group_name_H-M   'P 1'
#
loop_
_entity.id
_entity.type
_entity.pdbx_description
1 polymer ?
#
loop_
_entity_poly.entity_id
_entity_poly.type
_entity_poly.pdbx_seq_one_letter_code
_entity_poly.pdbx_strand_id
1 'polypeptide(L)'
;METAPGQGHLFPNQVLSAEVAPRQELILSRDLLQSWQRRIQGHQADLFQGEPDIARQSSLFGSDHETVIDQLKPLQLTPLPLSFWRWPNSPHHGPAVYLVMDCPADLNTPLLLYVGETIAADRRWKGEHDCKAYLAAYAEALAKAGLTNQLSIRFWSDVPESTKARRQLEQQLIQRWLPPFNKETRARWSTPFTAECS
;
A
#
# COMPACT_ATOMS: atom_id res chain seq x y z
N MET A 1 -57.88 -29.31 49.79
CA MET A 1 -58.40 -29.24 48.40
C MET A 1 -57.98 -27.89 47.84
N GLU A 2 -57.03 -27.92 46.89
CA GLU A 2 -56.88 -27.05 45.70
C GLU A 2 -56.85 -25.52 45.84
N THR A 3 -56.05 -24.70 45.16
CA THR A 3 -54.75 -24.74 44.43
C THR A 3 -54.44 -23.26 44.09
N ALA A 4 -53.16 -22.89 43.98
CA ALA A 4 -52.63 -21.55 43.74
C ALA A 4 -53.07 -20.86 42.42
N PRO A 5 -52.95 -19.52 42.31
CA PRO A 5 -52.54 -18.84 41.09
C PRO A 5 -51.04 -18.47 41.14
N GLY A 6 -50.35 -18.70 40.02
CA GLY A 6 -48.90 -18.67 39.89
C GLY A 6 -48.26 -17.29 40.04
N GLN A 7 -47.19 -17.23 40.84
CA GLN A 7 -46.23 -16.14 40.84
C GLN A 7 -45.21 -16.38 39.71
N GLY A 8 -45.10 -15.42 38.80
CA GLY A 8 -44.00 -15.35 37.84
C GLY A 8 -42.69 -15.10 38.59
N HIS A 9 -41.80 -16.09 38.59
CA HIS A 9 -40.44 -15.92 39.07
C HIS A 9 -39.69 -15.00 38.09
N LEU A 10 -39.47 -13.77 38.53
CA LEU A 10 -38.51 -12.83 37.96
C LEU A 10 -37.11 -13.45 38.06
N PHE A 11 -36.48 -13.67 36.91
CA PHE A 11 -35.09 -14.15 36.83
C PHE A 11 -34.17 -13.21 37.64
N PRO A 12 -33.29 -13.73 38.51
CA PRO A 12 -32.30 -12.91 39.18
C PRO A 12 -31.31 -12.38 38.13
N ASN A 13 -31.15 -11.06 38.14
CA ASN A 13 -30.26 -10.30 37.28
C ASN A 13 -28.81 -10.71 37.56
N GLN A 14 -28.32 -11.75 36.88
CA GLN A 14 -26.89 -12.03 36.81
C GLN A 14 -26.27 -10.95 35.94
N VAL A 15 -25.68 -9.95 36.61
CA VAL A 15 -24.77 -9.00 35.98
C VAL A 15 -23.57 -9.82 35.53
N LEU A 16 -23.63 -10.32 34.30
CA LEU A 16 -22.47 -10.82 33.57
C LEU A 16 -21.53 -9.62 33.46
N SER A 17 -20.58 -9.54 34.38
CA SER A 17 -19.40 -8.73 34.16
C SER A 17 -18.75 -9.32 32.92
N ALA A 18 -18.97 -8.67 31.78
CA ALA A 18 -18.21 -8.94 30.58
C ALA A 18 -16.77 -8.61 30.95
N GLU A 19 -16.00 -9.63 31.32
CA GLU A 19 -14.56 -9.56 31.30
C GLU A 19 -14.22 -9.09 29.88
N VAL A 20 -13.72 -7.86 29.79
CA VAL A 20 -13.14 -7.34 28.57
C VAL A 20 -11.97 -8.26 28.29
N ALA A 21 -12.19 -9.26 27.43
CA ALA A 21 -11.12 -10.10 26.94
C ALA A 21 -10.02 -9.15 26.49
N PRO A 22 -8.77 -9.30 26.98
CA PRO A 22 -7.69 -8.45 26.52
C PRO A 22 -7.70 -8.53 25.00
N ARG A 23 -7.76 -7.38 24.32
CA ARG A 23 -7.52 -7.31 22.87
C ARG A 23 -6.21 -8.06 22.68
N GLN A 24 -6.28 -9.28 22.19
CA GLN A 24 -5.11 -9.98 21.72
C GLN A 24 -4.63 -9.11 20.57
N GLU A 25 -3.66 -8.25 20.86
CA GLU A 25 -2.85 -7.67 19.81
C GLU A 25 -2.33 -8.87 19.06
N LEU A 26 -2.90 -9.11 17.88
CA LEU A 26 -2.42 -10.14 16.97
C LEU A 26 -0.98 -9.75 16.68
N ILE A 27 -0.04 -10.35 17.42
CA ILE A 27 1.38 -10.18 17.17
C ILE A 27 1.57 -10.74 15.77
N LEU A 28 1.70 -9.82 14.81
CA LEU A 28 1.96 -10.18 13.43
C LEU A 28 3.25 -10.97 13.40
N SER A 29 3.13 -12.27 13.08
CA SER A 29 4.31 -13.11 13.04
C SER A 29 5.21 -12.63 11.91
N ARG A 30 6.53 -12.71 12.16
CA ARG A 30 7.56 -12.45 11.15
C ARG A 30 7.27 -13.20 9.84
N ASP A 31 6.85 -14.46 9.96
CA ASP A 31 6.52 -15.31 8.82
C ASP A 31 5.34 -14.80 8.02
N LEU A 32 4.32 -14.23 8.67
CA LEU A 32 3.16 -13.64 8.00
C LEU A 32 3.58 -12.41 7.19
N LEU A 33 4.40 -11.52 7.76
CA LEU A 33 4.89 -10.32 7.07
C LEU A 33 5.80 -10.67 5.89
N GLN A 34 6.74 -11.60 6.08
CA GLN A 34 7.60 -12.06 4.99
C GLN A 34 6.80 -12.77 3.89
N SER A 35 5.79 -13.57 4.25
CA SER A 35 4.91 -14.23 3.28
C SER A 35 4.06 -13.22 2.50
N TRP A 36 3.57 -12.17 3.17
CA TRP A 36 2.88 -11.06 2.52
C TRP A 36 3.81 -10.30 1.56
N GLN A 37 5.03 -9.98 1.97
CA GLN A 37 6.05 -9.35 1.12
C GLN A 37 6.40 -10.21 -0.11
N ARG A 38 6.60 -11.52 0.07
CA ARG A 38 6.87 -12.47 -1.02
C ARG A 38 5.72 -12.58 -2.03
N ARG A 39 4.47 -12.49 -1.59
CA ARG A 39 3.31 -12.46 -2.50
C ARG A 39 3.32 -11.21 -3.39
N ILE A 40 3.64 -10.05 -2.84
CA ILE A 40 3.77 -8.81 -3.60
C ILE A 40 4.95 -8.93 -4.58
N GLN A 41 6.09 -9.41 -4.09
CA GLN A 41 7.28 -9.66 -4.89
C GLN A 41 6.97 -10.57 -6.09
N GLY A 42 6.24 -11.67 -5.88
CA GLY A 42 5.89 -12.62 -6.94
C GLY A 42 5.09 -12.00 -8.09
N HIS A 43 4.29 -10.96 -7.83
CA HIS A 43 3.62 -10.19 -8.88
C HIS A 43 4.53 -9.15 -9.53
N GLN A 44 5.31 -8.44 -8.71
CA GLN A 44 6.08 -7.27 -9.17
C GLN A 44 7.44 -7.61 -9.78
N ALA A 45 8.02 -8.77 -9.46
CA ALA A 45 9.37 -9.13 -9.88
C ALA A 45 9.53 -9.12 -11.40
N ASP A 46 8.61 -9.73 -12.12
CA ASP A 46 8.64 -9.81 -13.59
C ASP A 46 8.46 -8.42 -14.23
N LEU A 47 7.60 -7.57 -13.63
CA LEU A 47 7.39 -6.20 -14.06
C LEU A 47 8.65 -5.34 -13.91
N PHE A 48 9.49 -5.60 -12.90
CA PHE A 48 10.79 -4.92 -12.77
C PHE A 48 11.83 -5.40 -13.78
N GLN A 49 11.75 -6.65 -14.23
CA GLN A 49 12.62 -7.19 -15.28
C GLN A 49 12.22 -6.71 -16.68
N GLY A 50 11.03 -6.10 -16.81
CA GLY A 50 10.50 -5.67 -18.10
C GLY A 50 9.97 -6.84 -18.93
N GLU A 51 9.75 -8.00 -18.30
CA GLU A 51 9.11 -9.12 -18.97
C GLU A 51 7.67 -8.72 -19.34
N PRO A 52 7.28 -8.88 -20.61
CA PRO A 52 5.92 -8.58 -21.02
C PRO A 52 5.00 -9.52 -20.26
N ASP A 53 4.06 -8.92 -19.53
CA ASP A 53 2.94 -9.60 -18.90
C ASP A 53 2.29 -10.50 -19.97
N ILE A 54 2.53 -11.81 -19.90
CA ILE A 54 2.10 -12.82 -20.89
C ILE A 54 0.55 -12.80 -21.03
N ALA A 55 -0.14 -12.09 -20.13
CA ALA A 55 -1.56 -11.78 -20.16
C ALA A 55 -1.94 -10.49 -20.91
N ARG A 56 -1.06 -9.89 -21.75
CA ARG A 56 -1.53 -9.06 -22.86
C ARG A 56 -2.20 -9.98 -23.87
N GLN A 57 -3.45 -10.38 -23.57
CA GLN A 57 -4.42 -10.77 -24.58
C GLN A 57 -4.42 -9.63 -25.58
N SER A 58 -3.69 -9.84 -26.68
CA SER A 58 -3.55 -8.92 -27.78
C SER A 58 -4.94 -8.45 -28.16
N SER A 59 -5.23 -7.19 -27.89
CA SER A 59 -6.37 -6.52 -28.50
C SER A 59 -6.23 -6.77 -29.99
N LEU A 60 -7.15 -7.55 -30.56
CA LEU A 60 -7.17 -7.87 -32.00
C LEU A 60 -7.31 -6.61 -32.88
N PHE A 61 -7.45 -5.44 -32.26
CA PHE A 61 -7.47 -4.12 -32.86
C PHE A 61 -6.72 -3.14 -31.95
N GLY A 62 -5.46 -2.82 -32.23
CA GLY A 62 -4.72 -1.79 -31.51
C GLY A 62 -3.22 -1.85 -31.70
N SER A 63 -2.74 -1.18 -32.74
CA SER A 63 -1.38 -0.64 -32.98
C SER A 63 -0.31 -0.85 -31.90
N ASP A 64 0.85 -1.36 -32.31
CA ASP A 64 2.14 -1.40 -31.60
C ASP A 64 2.62 0.01 -31.18
N HIS A 65 1.96 0.60 -30.19
CA HIS A 65 2.44 1.79 -29.51
C HIS A 65 2.95 1.38 -28.13
N GLU A 66 4.24 1.60 -27.88
CA GLU A 66 4.75 1.67 -26.51
C GLU A 66 3.84 2.60 -25.71
N THR A 67 3.13 2.04 -24.73
CA THR A 67 2.33 2.89 -23.86
C THR A 67 3.30 3.69 -22.99
N VAL A 68 2.95 4.93 -22.62
CA VAL A 68 3.77 5.77 -21.73
C VAL A 68 4.16 5.01 -20.45
N ILE A 69 3.34 4.06 -20.02
CA ILE A 69 3.59 3.15 -18.88
C ILE A 69 4.79 2.22 -19.10
N ASP A 70 5.01 1.76 -20.33
CA ASP A 70 6.12 0.87 -20.68
C ASP A 70 7.48 1.60 -20.61
N GLN A 71 7.47 2.94 -20.65
CA GLN A 71 8.67 3.77 -20.50
C GLN A 71 9.08 3.95 -19.03
N LEU A 72 8.15 3.77 -18.08
CA LEU A 72 8.46 3.88 -16.67
C LEU A 72 9.37 2.72 -16.26
N LYS A 73 10.63 3.05 -15.92
CA LYS A 73 11.59 2.13 -15.31
C LYS A 73 11.84 2.57 -13.86
N PRO A 74 11.06 2.08 -12.87
CA PRO A 74 11.14 2.58 -11.49
C PRO A 74 12.55 2.51 -10.91
N LEU A 75 13.29 1.45 -11.26
CA LEU A 75 14.64 1.21 -10.77
C LEU A 75 15.68 2.22 -11.28
N GLN A 76 15.42 2.88 -12.40
CA GLN A 76 16.29 3.93 -12.98
C GLN A 76 16.03 5.32 -12.40
N LEU A 77 14.90 5.52 -11.69
CA LEU A 77 14.60 6.78 -11.02
C LEU A 77 15.43 6.92 -9.73
N THR A 78 15.84 8.14 -9.42
CA THR A 78 16.62 8.47 -8.21
C THR A 78 15.81 8.17 -6.94
N PRO A 79 16.31 7.32 -6.03
CA PRO A 79 15.71 7.11 -4.72
C PRO A 79 16.00 8.29 -3.80
N LEU A 80 14.95 8.79 -3.12
CA LEU A 80 15.03 9.81 -2.10
C LEU A 80 14.54 9.24 -0.76
N PRO A 81 15.10 9.69 0.38
CA PRO A 81 14.55 9.35 1.69
C PRO A 81 13.15 9.96 1.85
N LEU A 82 12.26 9.34 2.63
CA LEU A 82 10.91 9.88 2.89
C LEU A 82 10.91 11.26 3.59
N SER A 83 12.07 11.71 4.10
CA SER A 83 12.31 13.02 4.69
C SER A 83 12.80 14.09 3.71
N PHE A 84 12.88 13.80 2.39
CA PHE A 84 13.41 14.71 1.36
C PHE A 84 12.76 16.11 1.36
N TRP A 85 11.47 16.21 1.72
CA TRP A 85 10.73 17.47 1.81
C TRP A 85 11.31 18.47 2.83
N ARG A 86 12.21 18.01 3.73
CA ARG A 86 12.92 18.87 4.68
C ARG A 86 14.16 19.52 4.07
N TRP A 87 14.57 19.13 2.88
CA TRP A 87 15.75 19.69 2.22
C TRP A 87 15.48 21.12 1.74
N PRO A 88 16.48 22.01 1.78
CA PRO A 88 16.32 23.41 1.37
C PRO A 88 16.00 23.55 -0.13
N ASN A 89 16.51 22.63 -0.96
CA ASN A 89 16.24 22.56 -2.38
C ASN A 89 15.65 21.20 -2.73
N SER A 90 14.50 21.18 -3.41
CA SER A 90 13.91 19.94 -3.93
C SER A 90 14.61 19.54 -5.23
N PRO A 91 14.98 18.26 -5.42
CA PRO A 91 15.53 17.79 -6.69
C PRO A 91 14.48 17.68 -7.81
N HIS A 92 13.18 17.71 -7.47
CA HIS A 92 12.08 17.60 -8.42
C HIS A 92 11.09 18.75 -8.26
N HIS A 93 10.58 19.26 -9.38
CA HIS A 93 9.61 20.34 -9.46
C HIS A 93 8.50 19.99 -10.46
N GLY A 94 7.34 20.61 -10.30
CA GLY A 94 6.24 20.48 -11.26
C GLY A 94 5.49 19.14 -11.20
N PRO A 95 4.75 18.81 -12.27
CA PRO A 95 3.95 17.59 -12.35
C PRO A 95 4.82 16.32 -12.30
N ALA A 96 4.38 15.34 -11.54
CA ALA A 96 5.07 14.06 -11.42
C ALA A 96 4.11 12.93 -11.03
N VAL A 97 4.52 11.70 -11.33
CA VAL A 97 4.07 10.51 -10.61
C VAL A 97 5.15 10.14 -9.61
N TYR A 98 4.77 9.87 -8.37
CA TYR A 98 5.69 9.41 -7.33
C TYR A 98 5.42 7.96 -6.96
N LEU A 99 6.50 7.24 -6.68
CA LEU A 99 6.53 5.83 -6.35
C LEU A 99 7.13 5.68 -4.96
N VAL A 100 6.41 5.08 -4.02
CA VAL A 100 6.96 4.72 -2.71
C VAL A 100 7.35 3.26 -2.73
N MET A 101 8.59 2.98 -2.37
CA MET A 101 9.17 1.66 -2.46
C MET A 101 9.82 1.24 -1.14
N ASP A 102 9.94 -0.07 -0.96
CA ASP A 102 10.78 -0.67 0.07
C ASP A 102 11.77 -1.65 -0.57
N CYS A 103 12.93 -1.82 0.05
CA CYS A 103 13.92 -2.82 -0.31
C CYS A 103 14.17 -3.75 0.88
N PRO A 104 13.30 -4.74 1.14
CA PRO A 104 13.53 -5.71 2.20
C PRO A 104 14.81 -6.51 1.94
N ALA A 105 15.63 -6.73 2.97
CA ALA A 105 16.91 -7.42 2.84
C ALA A 105 16.76 -8.89 2.38
N ASP A 106 15.63 -9.51 2.68
CA ASP A 106 15.34 -10.93 2.40
C ASP A 106 14.77 -11.16 0.97
N LEU A 107 14.63 -10.11 0.15
CA LEU A 107 14.05 -10.19 -1.20
C LEU A 107 15.03 -9.74 -2.28
N ASN A 108 14.92 -10.36 -3.45
CA ASN A 108 15.79 -10.07 -4.60
C ASN A 108 15.35 -8.84 -5.41
N THR A 109 14.12 -8.38 -5.21
CA THR A 109 13.58 -7.20 -5.91
C THR A 109 12.91 -6.27 -4.89
N PRO A 110 12.94 -4.95 -5.13
CA PRO A 110 12.16 -4.01 -4.34
C PRO A 110 10.66 -4.29 -4.40
N LEU A 111 9.93 -3.71 -3.46
CA LEU A 111 8.47 -3.68 -3.45
C LEU A 111 8.01 -2.28 -3.80
N LEU A 112 7.13 -2.13 -4.79
CA LEU A 112 6.39 -0.90 -5.05
C LEU A 112 5.15 -0.88 -4.17
N LEU A 113 5.18 -0.06 -3.12
CA LEU A 113 4.16 -0.01 -2.08
C LEU A 113 3.00 0.93 -2.41
N TYR A 114 3.29 2.05 -3.10
CA TYR A 114 2.30 3.06 -3.43
C TYR A 114 2.67 3.82 -4.71
N VAL A 115 1.68 4.20 -5.49
CA VAL A 115 1.77 5.09 -6.65
C VAL A 115 0.83 6.27 -6.44
N GLY A 116 1.30 7.50 -6.70
CA GLY A 116 0.44 8.68 -6.68
C GLY A 116 0.83 9.77 -7.68
N GLU A 117 -0.12 10.63 -8.06
CA GLU A 117 0.15 11.82 -8.87
C GLU A 117 0.30 13.11 -8.04
N THR A 118 1.02 14.09 -8.60
CA THR A 118 1.06 15.45 -8.08
C THR A 118 1.31 16.47 -9.18
N ILE A 119 0.86 17.71 -8.96
CA ILE A 119 1.21 18.90 -9.77
C ILE A 119 2.49 19.60 -9.29
N ALA A 120 2.96 19.30 -8.08
CA ALA A 120 4.06 20.01 -7.43
C ALA A 120 4.90 19.04 -6.59
N ALA A 121 5.83 18.35 -7.23
CA ALA A 121 6.72 17.37 -6.60
C ALA A 121 7.53 17.92 -5.42
N ASP A 122 7.90 19.20 -5.47
CA ASP A 122 8.64 19.93 -4.43
C ASP A 122 7.84 20.19 -3.16
N ARG A 123 6.51 20.26 -3.28
CA ARG A 123 5.59 20.50 -2.15
C ARG A 123 4.87 19.24 -1.71
N ARG A 124 4.80 18.23 -2.59
CA ARG A 124 4.20 16.94 -2.28
C ARG A 124 4.98 16.30 -1.15
N TRP A 125 4.29 15.60 -0.25
CA TRP A 125 4.83 15.03 0.98
C TRP A 125 4.98 15.99 2.17
N LYS A 126 4.73 17.30 1.99
CA LYS A 126 4.57 18.24 3.11
C LYS A 126 3.11 18.21 3.62
N GLY A 127 2.91 17.97 4.92
CA GLY A 127 1.58 17.86 5.54
C GLY A 127 1.04 16.43 5.65
N GLU A 128 -0.26 16.28 5.87
CA GLU A 128 -0.93 14.98 6.05
C GLU A 128 -1.19 14.28 4.71
N HIS A 129 -0.92 12.98 4.68
CA HIS A 129 -1.17 12.12 3.52
C HIS A 129 -1.51 10.71 4.00
N ASP A 130 -2.59 10.13 3.47
CA ASP A 130 -3.02 8.75 3.76
C ASP A 130 -1.86 7.75 3.62
N CYS A 131 -1.02 7.91 2.60
CA CYS A 131 0.15 7.05 2.38
C CYS A 131 1.12 7.04 3.58
N LYS A 132 1.25 8.14 4.34
CA LYS A 132 2.12 8.19 5.52
C LYS A 132 1.62 7.29 6.65
N ALA A 133 0.30 7.23 6.84
CA ALA A 133 -0.29 6.34 7.84
C ALA A 133 -0.02 4.87 7.49
N TYR A 134 -0.18 4.49 6.21
CA TYR A 134 0.14 3.14 5.76
C TYR A 134 1.62 2.79 5.93
N LEU A 135 2.53 3.71 5.60
CA LEU A 135 3.97 3.51 5.77
C LEU A 135 4.37 3.42 7.25
N ALA A 136 3.74 4.20 8.12
CA ALA A 136 3.96 4.14 9.56
C ALA A 136 3.52 2.78 10.12
N ALA A 137 2.30 2.33 9.79
CA ALA A 137 1.78 1.02 10.20
C ALA A 137 2.66 -0.13 9.69
N TYR A 138 3.13 -0.03 8.44
CA TYR A 138 4.06 -1.00 7.86
C TYR A 138 5.40 -1.04 8.60
N ALA A 139 6.03 0.12 8.80
CA ALA A 139 7.31 0.21 9.50
C ALA A 139 7.20 -0.28 10.96
N GLU A 140 6.10 0.03 11.65
CA GLU A 140 5.82 -0.45 12.99
C GLU A 140 5.64 -1.98 13.03
N ALA A 141 4.87 -2.54 12.09
CA ALA A 141 4.66 -3.98 12.00
C ALA A 141 5.98 -4.73 11.75
N LEU A 142 6.81 -4.23 10.84
CA LEU A 142 8.15 -4.80 10.59
C LEU A 142 9.03 -4.71 11.84
N ALA A 143 9.08 -3.56 12.50
CA ALA A 143 9.87 -3.38 13.72
C ALA A 143 9.44 -4.32 14.84
N LYS A 144 8.13 -4.50 15.07
CA LYS A 144 7.58 -5.45 16.05
C LYS A 144 7.97 -6.90 15.74
N ALA A 145 8.13 -7.24 14.46
CA ALA A 145 8.56 -8.56 14.00
C ALA A 145 10.08 -8.72 13.88
N GLY A 146 10.87 -7.71 14.28
CA GLY A 146 12.34 -7.74 14.16
C GLY A 146 12.85 -7.64 12.73
N LEU A 147 12.05 -7.09 11.81
CA LEU A 147 12.40 -6.87 10.41
C LEU A 147 12.77 -5.40 10.18
N THR A 148 13.70 -5.17 9.25
CA THR A 148 14.09 -3.82 8.82
C THR A 148 13.33 -3.42 7.55
N ASN A 149 13.21 -2.11 7.33
CA ASN A 149 12.75 -1.52 6.08
C ASN A 149 13.78 -0.55 5.52
N GLN A 150 13.75 -0.35 4.21
CA GLN A 150 14.56 0.58 3.45
C GLN A 150 13.62 1.41 2.55
N LEU A 151 12.77 2.19 3.21
CA LEU A 151 11.76 3.00 2.52
C LEU A 151 12.39 4.13 1.72
N SER A 152 11.97 4.27 0.46
CA SER A 152 12.35 5.35 -0.43
C SER A 152 11.16 5.84 -1.24
N ILE A 153 11.29 7.06 -1.75
CA ILE A 153 10.36 7.63 -2.72
C ILE A 153 11.13 8.03 -3.98
N ARG A 154 10.51 7.84 -5.14
CA ARG A 154 11.06 8.18 -6.45
C ARG A 154 10.05 9.01 -7.22
N PHE A 155 10.53 9.94 -8.06
CA PHE A 155 9.68 10.80 -8.88
C PHE A 155 9.95 10.58 -10.35
N TRP A 156 8.88 10.41 -11.12
CA TRP A 156 8.89 10.40 -12.57
C TRP A 156 8.23 11.68 -13.08
N SER A 157 9.04 12.55 -13.69
CA SER A 157 8.62 13.88 -14.16
C SER A 157 8.20 13.91 -15.64
N ASP A 158 8.53 12.87 -16.41
CA ASP A 158 8.09 12.77 -17.81
C ASP A 158 6.64 12.24 -17.86
N VAL A 159 5.72 13.11 -17.43
CA VAL A 159 4.30 12.80 -17.26
C VAL A 159 3.45 13.94 -17.83
N PRO A 160 2.17 13.68 -18.17
CA PRO A 160 1.31 14.73 -18.71
C PRO A 160 1.19 15.96 -17.81
N GLU A 161 1.10 17.17 -18.39
CA GLU A 161 0.84 18.38 -17.60
C GLU A 161 -0.63 18.47 -17.14
N SER A 162 -1.55 17.87 -17.90
CA SER A 162 -2.97 17.88 -17.52
C SER A 162 -3.25 16.89 -16.39
N THR A 163 -3.94 17.36 -15.34
CA THR A 163 -4.30 16.53 -14.18
C THR A 163 -5.16 15.33 -14.57
N LYS A 164 -6.06 15.48 -15.55
CA LYS A 164 -6.88 14.36 -16.04
C LYS A 164 -6.02 13.25 -16.65
N ALA A 165 -5.08 13.60 -17.54
CA ALA A 165 -4.21 12.60 -18.17
C ALA A 165 -3.23 11.98 -17.16
N ARG A 166 -2.68 12.74 -16.20
CA ARG A 166 -1.86 12.13 -15.14
C ARG A 166 -2.63 11.18 -14.25
N ARG A 167 -3.86 11.51 -13.87
CA ARG A 167 -4.70 10.60 -13.08
C ARG A 167 -5.01 9.33 -13.86
N GLN A 168 -5.21 9.42 -15.17
CA GLN A 168 -5.34 8.24 -16.02
C GLN A 168 -4.06 7.41 -16.05
N LEU A 169 -2.89 8.05 -16.13
CA LEU A 169 -1.58 7.38 -16.06
C LEU A 169 -1.37 6.70 -14.69
N GLU A 170 -1.65 7.40 -13.59
CA GLU A 170 -1.63 6.88 -12.22
C GLU A 170 -2.51 5.64 -12.08
N GLN A 171 -3.76 5.69 -12.57
CA GLN A 171 -4.68 4.55 -12.49
C GLN A 171 -4.18 3.35 -13.29
N GLN A 172 -3.62 3.56 -14.48
CA GLN A 172 -3.03 2.47 -15.26
C GLN A 172 -1.79 1.87 -14.56
N LEU A 173 -0.97 2.70 -13.90
CA LEU A 173 0.16 2.23 -13.09
C LEU A 173 -0.31 1.43 -11.87
N ILE A 174 -1.36 1.87 -11.19
CA ILE A 174 -1.96 1.13 -10.06
C ILE A 174 -2.47 -0.24 -10.53
N GLN A 175 -3.14 -0.30 -11.69
CA GLN A 175 -3.64 -1.56 -12.26
C GLN A 175 -2.52 -2.50 -12.68
N ARG A 176 -1.41 -1.98 -13.23
CA ARG A 176 -0.25 -2.79 -13.64
C ARG A 176 0.53 -3.32 -12.44
N TRP A 177 0.91 -2.44 -11.53
CA TRP A 177 1.83 -2.78 -10.44
C TRP A 177 1.15 -3.34 -9.18
N LEU A 178 -0.17 -3.16 -9.08
CA LEU A 178 -1.00 -3.53 -7.94
C LEU A 178 -0.38 -3.14 -6.58
N PRO A 179 -0.02 -1.88 -6.32
CA PRO A 179 0.66 -1.52 -5.07
C PRO A 179 -0.25 -1.75 -3.85
N PRO A 180 0.24 -2.31 -2.74
CA PRO A 180 -0.61 -2.69 -1.60
C PRO A 180 -1.23 -1.53 -0.83
N PHE A 181 -0.71 -0.29 -0.93
CA PHE A 181 -1.21 0.84 -0.16
C PHE A 181 -2.15 1.75 -0.95
N ASN A 182 -2.29 1.56 -2.27
CA ASN A 182 -3.34 2.20 -3.05
C ASN A 182 -4.71 1.64 -2.65
N LYS A 183 -5.72 2.51 -2.54
CA LYS A 183 -7.06 2.13 -2.05
C LYS A 183 -7.70 1.07 -2.95
N GLU A 184 -7.46 1.19 -4.25
CA GLU A 184 -7.97 0.36 -5.34
C GLU A 184 -7.49 -1.09 -5.26
N THR A 185 -6.28 -1.31 -4.74
CA THR A 185 -5.59 -2.60 -4.78
C THR A 185 -5.32 -3.18 -3.39
N ARG A 186 -5.60 -2.43 -2.32
CA ARG A 186 -5.39 -2.84 -0.93
C ARG A 186 -6.07 -4.16 -0.58
N ALA A 187 -7.35 -4.30 -0.93
CA ALA A 187 -8.14 -5.47 -0.57
C ALA A 187 -7.55 -6.78 -1.13
N ARG A 188 -6.91 -6.72 -2.31
CA ARG A 188 -6.25 -7.86 -2.96
C ARG A 188 -5.16 -8.48 -2.08
N TRP A 189 -4.42 -7.65 -1.36
CA TRP A 189 -3.24 -8.09 -0.61
C TRP A 189 -3.54 -8.52 0.81
N SER A 190 -4.73 -8.18 1.33
CA SER A 190 -5.14 -8.46 2.71
C SER A 190 -4.06 -7.99 3.70
N THR A 191 -3.63 -6.74 3.56
CA THR A 191 -2.51 -6.14 4.30
C THR A 191 -2.71 -6.32 5.82
N PRO A 192 -1.84 -7.08 6.50
CA PRO A 192 -2.19 -7.67 7.80
C PRO A 192 -2.04 -6.68 8.98
N PHE A 193 -1.43 -5.51 8.75
CA PHE A 193 -1.19 -4.46 9.76
C PHE A 193 -2.08 -3.23 9.58
N THR A 194 -2.96 -3.23 8.59
CA THR A 194 -4.00 -2.22 8.45
C THR A 194 -5.29 -2.84 8.94
N ALA A 195 -5.40 -3.07 10.25
CA ALA A 195 -6.72 -3.33 10.82
C ALA A 195 -7.54 -2.07 10.52
N GLU A 196 -8.58 -2.21 9.70
CA GLU A 196 -9.54 -1.14 9.54
C GLU A 196 -10.05 -0.81 10.95
N CYS A 197 -9.73 0.39 11.45
CA CYS A 197 -10.63 1.04 12.38
C CYS A 197 -11.94 1.21 11.61
N SER A 198 -12.81 0.21 11.73
CA SER A 198 -14.24 0.33 11.41
C SER A 198 -14.88 1.34 12.37
#